data_AF-A0A2N2JU01-F1
#
_entry.id   AF-A0A2N2JU01-F1
#
_cell.length_a   1.000
_cell.length_b   1.000
_cell.length_c   1.000
_cell.angle_alpha   90.00
_cell.angle_beta   90.00
_cell.angle_gamma   90.00
#
_symmetry.space_group_name_H-M   'P 1'
#
loop_
_entity.id
_entity.type
_entity.pdbx_description
1 polymer ?
#
loop_
_entity_poly.entity_id
_entity_poly.type
_entity_poly.pdbx_seq_one_letter_code
_entity_poly.pdbx_strand_id
1 'polypeptide(L)' 'MMTQIDVKWLKGLVFRTSERKQPKGEAARHVPVERKLRPSDVLAWEDRGETIVIVAGDGSKYVVDKTTVDKP' A
#
# COMPACT_ATOMS: atom_id res chain seq x y z
N MET A 1 -21.46 1.41 0.18
CA MET A 1 -20.57 1.34 -0.99
C MET A 1 -19.17 1.65 -0.50
N MET A 2 -18.20 0.76 -0.69
CA MET A 2 -16.79 1.08 -0.37
C MET A 2 -16.28 2.05 -1.44
N THR A 3 -16.07 3.30 -1.08
CA THR A 3 -15.44 4.29 -1.97
C THR A 3 -13.99 3.85 -2.21
N GLN A 4 -13.70 3.37 -3.41
CA GLN A 4 -12.36 2.92 -3.77
C GLN A 4 -11.43 4.15 -3.89
N ILE A 5 -10.27 4.11 -3.24
CA ILE A 5 -9.30 5.21 -3.29
C ILE A 5 -8.73 5.38 -4.71
N ASP A 6 -8.51 6.63 -5.11
CA ASP A 6 -7.87 6.97 -6.39
C ASP A 6 -6.39 6.54 -6.38
N VAL A 7 -5.97 5.89 -7.47
CA VAL A 7 -4.62 5.33 -7.67
C VAL A 7 -3.53 6.40 -7.57
N LYS A 8 -3.83 7.66 -7.89
CA LYS A 8 -2.84 8.76 -7.82
C LYS A 8 -2.28 8.94 -6.41
N TRP A 9 -3.08 8.68 -5.38
CA TRP A 9 -2.68 8.80 -3.97
C TRP A 9 -1.81 7.63 -3.49
N LEU A 10 -1.74 6.55 -4.27
CA LEU A 10 -0.91 5.38 -3.97
C LEU A 10 0.46 5.44 -4.63
N LYS A 11 0.72 6.47 -5.45
CA LYS A 11 1.97 6.59 -6.21
C LYS A 11 3.15 6.75 -5.26
N GLY A 12 4.12 5.84 -5.36
CA GLY A 12 5.30 5.82 -4.49
C GLY A 12 5.11 5.11 -3.15
N LEU A 13 3.88 4.69 -2.82
CA LEU A 13 3.60 3.91 -1.63
C LEU A 13 3.92 2.42 -1.86
N VAL A 14 4.40 1.78 -0.80
CA VAL A 14 4.84 0.38 -0.81
C VAL A 14 3.90 -0.44 0.05
N PHE A 15 3.72 -1.70 -0.29
CA PHE A 15 3.04 -2.70 0.52
C PHE A 15 4.03 -3.79 0.89
N ARG A 16 4.11 -4.10 2.17
CA ARG A 16 5.00 -5.12 2.72
C ARG A 16 4.21 -6.39 3.00
N THR A 17 4.68 -7.52 2.50
CA THR A 17 4.07 -8.81 2.80
C THR A 17 5.12 -9.91 2.85
N SER A 18 4.70 -11.12 3.16
CA SER A 18 5.56 -12.30 3.12
C SER A 18 5.02 -13.28 2.08
N GLU A 19 5.88 -13.70 1.16
CA GLU A 19 5.55 -14.73 0.19
C GLU A 19 6.18 -16.06 0.59
N ARG A 20 5.42 -17.15 0.44
CA ARG A 20 5.93 -18.50 0.64
C ARG A 20 6.72 -18.91 -0.61
N LYS A 21 8.04 -18.98 -0.50
CA LYS A 21 8.91 -19.54 -1.54
C LYS A 21 9.27 -20.97 -1.16
N GLN A 22 9.04 -21.90 -2.08
CA GLN A 22 9.46 -23.29 -1.94
C GLN A 22 10.36 -23.66 -3.13
N PRO A 23 11.69 -23.47 -2.99
CA PRO A 23 12.65 -23.92 -3.99
C PRO A 23 12.58 -25.45 -4.12
N LYS A 24 12.90 -25.98 -5.31
CA LYS A 24 12.84 -27.42 -5.58
C LYS A 24 13.93 -28.13 -4.76
N GLY A 25 13.52 -28.99 -3.83
CA GLY A 25 14.44 -29.71 -2.93
C GLY A 25 14.73 -29.01 -1.59
N GLU A 26 14.11 -27.87 -1.31
CA GLU A 26 14.28 -27.13 -0.04
C GLU A 26 12.96 -27.00 0.74
N ALA A 27 13.06 -26.79 2.05
CA ALA A 27 11.91 -26.47 2.89
C ALA A 27 11.29 -25.12 2.49
N ALA A 28 9.97 -25.03 2.55
CA ALA A 28 9.28 -23.77 2.28
C ALA A 28 9.69 -22.71 3.31
N ARG A 29 10.01 -21.52 2.84
CA ARG A 29 10.35 -20.36 3.68
C ARG A 29 9.48 -19.17 3.32
N HIS A 30 9.12 -18.38 4.32
CA HIS A 30 8.48 -17.09 4.12
C HIS A 30 9.57 -16.05 3.88
N VAL A 31 9.48 -15.34 2.76
CA VAL A 31 10.42 -14.29 2.38
C VAL A 31 9.66 -12.97 2.41
N PRO A 32 10.17 -11.92 3.09
CA PRO A 32 9.58 -10.60 3.02
C PRO A 32 9.70 -10.08 1.59
N VAL A 33 8.60 -9.52 1.09
CA VAL A 33 8.48 -8.94 -0.26
C VAL A 33 7.87 -7.57 -0.12
N GLU A 34 8.44 -6.62 -0.85
CA GLU A 34 7.92 -5.28 -1.02
C GLU A 34 7.42 -5.10 -2.44
N ARG A 35 6.26 -4.47 -2.61
CA ARG A 35 5.69 -4.13 -3.92
C ARG A 35 4.92 -2.82 -3.86
N LYS A 36 4.54 -2.26 -5.01
CA LYS A 36 3.67 -1.06 -5.04
C LYS A 36 2.33 -1.33 -4.34
N LEU A 37 1.87 -0.37 -3.56
CA LEU A 37 0.56 -0.41 -2.91
C LEU A 37 -0.54 -0.28 -3.98
N ARG A 38 -1.54 -1.16 -3.92
CA ARG A 38 -2.68 -1.17 -4.85
C ARG A 38 -3.96 -0.79 -4.10
N PRO A 39 -5.00 -0.31 -4.80
CA PRO A 39 -6.28 0.01 -4.15
C PRO A 39 -6.89 -1.16 -3.39
N SER A 40 -6.69 -2.40 -3.87
CA SER A 40 -7.15 -3.61 -3.20
C SER A 40 -6.48 -3.89 -1.86
N ASP A 41 -5.29 -3.31 -1.63
CA ASP A 41 -4.52 -3.50 -0.40
C ASP A 41 -4.86 -2.44 0.65
N VAL A 42 -5.70 -1.45 0.31
CA VAL A 42 -6.12 -0.38 1.22
C VAL A 42 -7.34 -0.85 2.01
N LEU A 43 -7.20 -0.90 3.33
CA LEU A 43 -8.30 -1.26 4.24
C LEU A 43 -9.22 -0.09 4.50
N ALA A 44 -8.64 1.10 4.70
CA ALA A 44 -9.36 2.32 4.99
C ALA A 44 -8.57 3.53 4.51
N TRP A 45 -9.28 4.60 4.17
CA TRP A 45 -8.67 5.89 3.88
C TRP A 45 -9.61 7.02 4.31
N GLU A 46 -9.02 8.17 4.64
CA GLU A 46 -9.72 9.36 5.10
C GLU A 46 -9.13 10.59 4.41
N ASP A 47 -9.99 11.44 3.87
CA ASP A 47 -9.62 12.76 3.36
C ASP A 47 -9.78 13.82 4.46
N ARG A 48 -8.68 14.48 4.83
CA ARG A 48 -8.64 15.53 5.85
C ARG A 48 -8.50 16.94 5.25
N GLY A 49 -8.87 17.12 3.99
CA GLY A 49 -8.75 18.40 3.28
C GLY A 49 -7.39 18.54 2.61
N GLU A 50 -6.34 18.82 3.38
CA GLU A 50 -4.97 19.01 2.85
C GLU A 50 -4.20 17.70 2.69
N THR A 51 -4.57 16.68 3.46
CA THR A 51 -3.89 15.38 3.48
C THR A 51 -4.87 14.23 3.31
N ILE A 52 -4.38 13.12 2.77
CA ILE A 52 -5.10 11.85 2.70
C ILE A 52 -4.37 10.86 3.59
N VAL A 53 -5.12 10.28 4.53
CA VAL A 53 -4.63 9.23 5.41
C VAL A 53 -5.04 7.89 4.82
N ILE A 54 -4.08 7.00 4.61
CA ILE A 54 -4.29 5.68 3.99
C ILE A 54 -3.80 4.61 4.96
N VAL A 55 -4.65 3.63 5.22
CA VAL A 55 -4.34 2.46 6.04
C VAL A 55 -4.27 1.24 5.13
N ALA A 56 -3.09 0.67 5.00
CA ALA A 56 -2.84 -0.51 4.19
C ALA A 56 -3.04 -1.81 4.99
N GLY A 57 -3.30 -2.90 4.27
CA GLY A 57 -3.55 -4.24 4.83
C GLY A 57 -2.35 -4.90 5.50
N ASP A 58 -1.15 -4.33 5.31
CA ASP A 58 0.08 -4.72 6.00
C ASP A 58 0.23 -4.02 7.37
N GLY A 59 -0.76 -3.19 7.75
CA GLY A 59 -0.73 -2.38 8.97
C GLY A 59 -0.03 -1.04 8.81
N SER A 60 0.53 -0.74 7.63
CA SER A 60 1.19 0.53 7.36
C SER A 60 0.18 1.67 7.26
N LYS A 61 0.53 2.83 7.82
CA LYS A 61 -0.25 4.06 7.71
C LYS A 61 0.54 5.12 6.94
N TYR A 62 -0.05 5.63 5.87
CA TYR A 62 0.52 6.68 5.04
C TYR A 62 -0.27 7.98 5.20
N VAL A 63 0.44 9.09 5.28
CA VAL A 63 -0.14 10.44 5.23
C VAL A 63 0.41 11.10 3.98
N VAL A 64 -0.46 11.29 2.99
CA VAL A 64 -0.10 11.86 1.69
C VAL A 64 -0.61 13.29 1.65
N ASP A 65 0.30 14.24 1.43
CA ASP A 65 -0.06 15.65 1.27
C ASP A 65 -0.52 15.91 -0.16
N LYS A 66 -1.71 16.49 -0.33
CA LYS A 66 -2.25 16.78 -1.67
C LYS A 66 -1.43 17.81 -2.43
N THR A 67 -0.73 18.70 -1.73
CA THR A 67 0.11 19.74 -2.34
C THR A 67 1.38 19.19 -2.98
N THR A 68 1.86 18.01 -2.55
CA THR A 68 3.08 17.38 -3.09
C THR A 68 2.82 16.47 -4.29
N VAL A 69 1.59 15.98 -4.47
CA VAL A 69 1.21 15.11 -5.58
C VAL A 69 1.06 15.87 -6.90
N ASP A 70 0.93 17.20 -6.85
CA ASP A 70 0.72 18.09 -8.00
C ASP A 70 2.02 18.63 -8.63
N LYS A 71 3.21 18.25 -8.13
CA LYS A 71 4.46 18.69 -8.78
C LYS A 71 4.77 17.82 -10.00
N PRO A 72 4.83 18.42 -11.22
CA PRO A 72 5.14 17.72 -12.48
C PRO A 72 6.56 17.15 -12.52
#